data_AF-K1Q141-F1
#
_entry.id   AF-K1Q141-F1
#
_cell.length_a   1.000
_cell.length_b   1.000
_cell.length_c   1.000
_cell.angle_alpha   90.00
_cell.angle_beta   90.00
_cell.angle_gamma   90.00
#
_symmetry.space_group_name_H-M   'P 1'
#
loop_
_entity.id
_entity.type
_entity.pdbx_description
1 polymer ?
#
loop_
_entity_poly.entity_id
_entity_poly.type
_entity_poly.pdbx_seq_one_letter_code
_entity_poly.pdbx_strand_id
1 'polypeptide(L)'
;MASKLSCVKYVVVIFNFLFLLCGIAVAAMGAYTIFNSEDLSALIGDSMLKKGAYLLLAAGGAVILISTVGCFGALTENKCLLVLYFVVLLMTFLVQAVAGIMGFVFYGQLETYLKSHVEETMNTKYGRKGFNLITLAVDKMQMEFECCGFNSPEDWKNATYFNSSSAVPISCCVDMTVNDCNKVINNSTMYTQGCFPKLLSWVQGNIDIVGGLGIGVALFQEEAILADAKIKYGDIALEFVIIYKTKPTLGVAIEGGINTRQPEPTVISIQRGGSAFESGRLKCGHTILEVNGQSLRGMEHRDAVKTIAEAFRDPSTNRLYLLVTVIQQEYP
;
A
#
# COMPACT_ATOMS: atom_id res chain seq x y z
N MET A 1 -25.51 -11.79 13.03
CA MET A 1 -24.06 -11.73 12.74
C MET A 1 -23.74 -12.00 11.26
N ALA A 2 -24.59 -12.76 10.55
CA ALA A 2 -24.55 -12.89 9.09
C ALA A 2 -24.53 -11.55 8.31
N SER A 3 -25.09 -10.46 8.86
CA SER A 3 -25.06 -9.14 8.19
C SER A 3 -23.71 -8.42 8.23
N LYS A 4 -22.88 -8.61 9.28
CA LYS A 4 -21.59 -7.91 9.43
C LYS A 4 -20.48 -8.52 8.57
N LEU A 5 -20.41 -9.85 8.54
CA LEU A 5 -19.45 -10.57 7.69
C LEU A 5 -19.77 -10.37 6.20
N SER A 6 -21.05 -10.21 5.84
CA SER A 6 -21.47 -9.83 4.49
C SER A 6 -21.02 -8.42 4.11
N CYS A 7 -21.12 -7.43 5.00
CA CYS A 7 -20.73 -6.05 4.69
C CYS A 7 -19.24 -5.91 4.35
N VAL A 8 -18.35 -6.53 5.14
CA VAL A 8 -16.90 -6.51 4.89
C VAL A 8 -16.56 -7.15 3.55
N LYS A 9 -17.19 -8.28 3.21
CA LYS A 9 -17.02 -8.94 1.90
C LYS A 9 -17.43 -8.04 0.74
N TYR A 10 -18.59 -7.39 0.82
CA TYR A 10 -19.04 -6.47 -0.23
C TYR A 10 -18.10 -5.28 -0.41
N VAL A 11 -17.59 -4.72 0.68
CA VAL A 11 -16.62 -3.63 0.64
C VAL A 11 -15.33 -4.08 -0.07
N VAL A 12 -14.77 -5.24 0.30
CA VAL A 12 -13.58 -5.80 -0.34
C VAL A 12 -13.80 -6.07 -1.83
N VAL A 13 -14.96 -6.61 -2.21
CA VAL A 13 -15.31 -6.89 -3.61
C VAL A 13 -15.43 -5.58 -4.42
N ILE A 14 -16.12 -4.56 -3.89
CA ILE A 14 -16.30 -3.27 -4.58
C ILE A 14 -14.95 -2.59 -4.80
N PHE A 15 -14.10 -2.50 -3.78
CA PHE A 15 -12.79 -1.87 -3.91
C PHE A 15 -11.87 -2.62 -4.88
N ASN A 16 -11.83 -3.96 -4.81
CA ASN A 16 -11.07 -4.75 -5.76
C ASN A 16 -11.60 -4.61 -7.19
N PHE A 17 -12.91 -4.45 -7.39
CA PHE A 17 -13.47 -4.17 -8.70
C PHE A 17 -13.04 -2.80 -9.24
N LEU A 18 -13.03 -1.75 -8.39
CA LEU A 18 -12.52 -0.43 -8.78
C LEU A 18 -11.03 -0.48 -9.15
N PHE A 19 -10.22 -1.16 -8.34
CA PHE A 19 -8.79 -1.34 -8.65
C PHE A 19 -8.56 -2.16 -9.91
N LEU A 20 -9.41 -3.16 -10.20
CA LEU A 20 -9.36 -3.89 -11.46
C LEU A 20 -9.55 -2.96 -12.66
N LEU A 21 -10.53 -2.05 -12.60
CA LEU A 21 -10.77 -1.07 -13.67
C LEU A 21 -9.58 -0.11 -13.84
N CYS A 22 -9.02 0.39 -12.72
CA CYS A 22 -7.82 1.22 -12.75
C CYS A 22 -6.62 0.45 -13.32
N GLY A 23 -6.42 -0.80 -12.93
CA GLY A 23 -5.36 -1.67 -13.42
C GLY A 23 -5.46 -1.92 -14.93
N ILE A 24 -6.68 -2.16 -15.45
CA ILE A 24 -6.95 -2.27 -16.89
C ILE A 24 -6.61 -0.96 -17.60
N ALA A 25 -7.03 0.19 -17.08
CA ALA A 25 -6.72 1.48 -17.69
C ALA A 25 -5.20 1.74 -17.75
N VAL A 26 -4.47 1.48 -16.65
CA VAL A 26 -3.01 1.64 -16.57
C VAL A 26 -2.30 0.67 -17.51
N ALA A 27 -2.69 -0.61 -17.52
CA ALA A 27 -2.12 -1.60 -18.42
C ALA A 27 -2.40 -1.25 -19.90
N ALA A 28 -3.61 -0.77 -20.21
CA ALA A 28 -3.97 -0.33 -21.54
C ALA A 28 -3.14 0.89 -21.99
N MET A 29 -2.90 1.86 -21.10
CA MET A 29 -1.99 2.98 -21.40
C MET A 29 -0.55 2.51 -21.66
N GLY A 30 -0.03 1.59 -20.83
CA GLY A 30 1.29 0.99 -21.03
C GLY A 30 1.39 0.23 -22.36
N ALA A 31 0.40 -0.62 -22.67
CA ALA A 31 0.32 -1.38 -23.91
C ALA A 31 0.20 -0.46 -25.13
N TYR A 32 -0.70 0.53 -25.10
CA TYR A 32 -0.85 1.54 -26.15
C TYR A 32 0.48 2.22 -26.43
N THR A 33 1.19 2.62 -25.37
CA THR A 33 2.50 3.27 -25.48
C THR A 33 3.54 2.34 -26.12
N ILE A 34 3.51 1.04 -25.85
CA ILE A 34 4.42 0.03 -26.45
C ILE A 34 4.05 -0.25 -27.91
N PHE A 35 2.78 -0.42 -28.26
CA PHE A 35 2.36 -0.74 -29.63
C PHE A 35 2.57 0.43 -30.58
N ASN A 36 2.26 1.64 -30.13
CA ASN A 36 2.55 2.85 -30.87
C ASN A 36 3.99 3.31 -30.69
N SER A 37 4.84 2.53 -29.98
CA SER A 37 6.21 2.94 -29.68
C SER A 37 7.12 3.04 -30.89
N GLU A 38 6.80 2.56 -32.10
CA GLU A 38 7.65 2.85 -33.28
C GLU A 38 7.42 4.28 -33.77
N ASP A 39 6.16 4.71 -33.88
CA ASP A 39 5.81 6.12 -34.13
C ASP A 39 6.24 7.02 -32.95
N LEU A 40 6.16 6.50 -31.72
CA LEU A 40 6.52 7.21 -30.49
C LEU A 40 8.03 7.19 -30.19
N SER A 41 8.79 6.16 -30.56
CA SER A 41 10.25 6.09 -30.34
C SER A 41 11.01 6.91 -31.37
N ALA A 42 10.42 7.07 -32.56
CA ALA A 42 10.70 8.15 -33.51
C ALA A 42 10.11 9.52 -33.06
N LEU A 43 9.55 9.63 -31.85
CA LEU A 43 9.15 10.89 -31.22
C LEU A 43 9.66 11.12 -29.77
N ILE A 44 10.27 10.15 -29.05
CA ILE A 44 10.63 10.32 -27.61
C ILE A 44 12.01 9.80 -27.22
N GLY A 45 12.68 9.04 -28.08
CA GLY A 45 13.91 8.38 -27.68
C GLY A 45 13.68 7.05 -26.98
N ASP A 46 14.58 6.15 -27.31
CA ASP A 46 14.24 4.74 -27.49
C ASP A 46 14.21 3.93 -26.18
N SER A 47 14.80 4.44 -25.09
CA SER A 47 15.10 3.61 -23.92
C SER A 47 14.29 3.94 -22.66
N MET A 48 14.14 5.21 -22.26
CA MET A 48 13.44 5.56 -21.01
C MET A 48 11.92 5.42 -21.12
N LEU A 49 11.33 5.85 -22.22
CA LEU A 49 9.88 5.79 -22.37
C LEU A 49 9.38 4.36 -22.59
N LYS A 50 10.09 3.55 -23.38
CA LYS A 50 9.78 2.12 -23.49
C LYS A 50 9.90 1.44 -22.12
N LYS A 51 10.97 1.72 -21.35
CA LYS A 51 11.11 1.21 -19.96
C LYS A 51 9.95 1.65 -19.06
N GLY A 52 9.56 2.93 -19.11
CA GLY A 52 8.41 3.45 -18.37
C GLY A 52 7.09 2.79 -18.78
N ALA A 53 6.86 2.57 -20.07
CA ALA A 53 5.68 1.92 -20.60
C ALA A 53 5.60 0.44 -20.20
N TYR A 54 6.72 -0.29 -20.24
CA TYR A 54 6.79 -1.65 -19.69
C TYR A 54 6.53 -1.67 -18.19
N LEU A 55 7.01 -0.67 -17.44
CA LEU A 55 6.75 -0.55 -16.01
C LEU A 55 5.25 -0.28 -15.74
N LEU A 56 4.60 0.59 -16.51
CA LEU A 56 3.15 0.82 -16.43
C LEU A 56 2.36 -0.44 -16.77
N LEU A 57 2.75 -1.16 -17.83
CA LEU A 57 2.11 -2.42 -18.20
C LEU A 57 2.25 -3.47 -17.09
N ALA A 58 3.45 -3.61 -16.52
CA ALA A 58 3.73 -4.55 -15.43
C ALA A 58 2.96 -4.17 -14.15
N ALA A 59 2.96 -2.89 -13.78
CA ALA A 59 2.23 -2.39 -12.62
C ALA A 59 0.71 -2.58 -12.79
N GLY A 60 0.16 -2.21 -13.94
CA GLY A 60 -1.26 -2.43 -14.25
C GLY A 60 -1.63 -3.92 -14.25
N GLY A 61 -0.80 -4.77 -14.84
CA GLY A 61 -0.96 -6.22 -14.82
C GLY A 61 -0.94 -6.80 -13.40
N ALA A 62 -0.01 -6.36 -12.55
CA ALA A 62 0.04 -6.77 -11.15
C ALA A 62 -1.23 -6.35 -10.40
N VAL A 63 -1.72 -5.12 -10.59
CA VAL A 63 -2.98 -4.66 -9.98
C VAL A 63 -4.15 -5.53 -10.44
N ILE A 64 -4.27 -5.83 -11.74
CA ILE A 64 -5.32 -6.72 -12.27
C ILE A 64 -5.28 -8.10 -11.60
N LEU A 65 -4.09 -8.71 -11.50
CA LEU A 65 -3.92 -10.02 -10.87
C LEU A 65 -4.30 -9.99 -9.39
N ILE A 66 -3.83 -8.98 -8.64
CA ILE A 66 -4.13 -8.83 -7.21
C ILE A 66 -5.63 -8.62 -7.01
N SER A 67 -6.25 -7.75 -7.81
CA SER A 67 -7.66 -7.41 -7.69
C SER A 67 -8.58 -8.58 -8.06
N THR A 68 -8.24 -9.37 -9.07
CA THR A 68 -9.00 -10.57 -9.41
C THR A 68 -8.88 -11.63 -8.33
N VAL A 69 -7.66 -11.90 -7.83
CA VAL A 69 -7.42 -12.82 -6.71
C VAL A 69 -8.19 -12.39 -5.46
N GLY A 70 -8.19 -11.10 -5.11
CA GLY A 70 -8.94 -10.57 -3.97
C GLY A 70 -10.46 -10.69 -4.14
N CYS A 71 -10.99 -10.38 -5.33
CA CYS A 71 -12.41 -10.50 -5.62
C CYS A 71 -12.89 -11.95 -5.57
N PHE A 72 -12.20 -12.86 -6.26
CA PHE A 72 -12.54 -14.29 -6.22
C PHE A 72 -12.30 -14.89 -4.84
N GLY A 73 -11.27 -14.47 -4.10
CA GLY A 73 -11.00 -14.93 -2.73
C GLY A 73 -12.15 -14.59 -1.78
N ALA A 74 -12.67 -13.36 -1.87
CA ALA A 74 -13.80 -12.91 -1.08
C ALA A 74 -15.14 -13.58 -1.46
N LEU A 75 -15.37 -13.83 -2.77
CA LEU A 75 -16.62 -14.42 -3.28
C LEU A 75 -16.69 -15.94 -3.11
N THR A 76 -15.57 -16.64 -3.27
CA THR A 76 -15.52 -18.12 -3.26
C THR A 76 -15.20 -18.71 -1.89
N GLU A 77 -14.81 -17.87 -0.91
CA GLU A 77 -14.35 -18.28 0.42
C GLU A 77 -13.19 -19.31 0.36
N ASN A 78 -12.43 -19.32 -0.74
CA ASN A 78 -11.31 -20.24 -0.92
C ASN A 78 -10.12 -19.78 -0.08
N LYS A 79 -9.85 -20.54 0.99
CA LYS A 79 -8.75 -20.26 1.94
C LYS A 79 -7.39 -20.09 1.26
N CYS A 80 -7.08 -20.87 0.22
CA CYS A 80 -5.81 -20.76 -0.49
C CYS A 80 -5.67 -19.42 -1.23
N LEU A 81 -6.74 -19.00 -1.90
CA LEU A 81 -6.79 -17.75 -2.65
C LEU A 81 -6.74 -16.53 -1.72
N LEU A 82 -7.40 -16.62 -0.55
CA LEU A 82 -7.34 -15.63 0.50
C LEU A 82 -5.94 -15.54 1.13
N VAL A 83 -5.26 -16.68 1.37
CA VAL A 83 -3.85 -16.70 1.82
C VAL A 83 -2.94 -16.02 0.79
N LEU A 84 -3.12 -16.34 -0.49
CA LEU A 84 -2.32 -15.74 -1.57
C LEU A 84 -2.52 -14.22 -1.59
N TYR A 85 -3.77 -13.76 -1.50
CA TYR A 85 -4.10 -12.33 -1.44
C TYR A 85 -3.43 -11.65 -0.24
N PHE A 86 -3.55 -12.22 0.97
CA PHE A 86 -2.89 -11.74 2.18
C PHE A 86 -1.37 -11.59 2.01
N VAL A 87 -0.71 -12.61 1.47
CA VAL A 87 0.75 -12.61 1.27
C VAL A 87 1.17 -11.51 0.28
N VAL A 88 0.40 -11.31 -0.79
CA VAL A 88 0.70 -10.26 -1.78
C VAL A 88 0.46 -8.86 -1.21
N LEU A 89 -0.60 -8.65 -0.41
CA LEU A 89 -0.81 -7.38 0.29
C LEU A 89 0.33 -7.08 1.27
N LEU A 90 0.82 -8.09 2.00
CA LEU A 90 1.96 -7.92 2.90
C LEU A 90 3.25 -7.56 2.14
N MET A 91 3.54 -8.25 1.03
CA MET A 91 4.72 -7.97 0.21
C MET A 91 4.68 -6.56 -0.40
N THR A 92 3.51 -6.11 -0.86
CA THR A 92 3.35 -4.76 -1.42
C THR A 92 3.51 -3.68 -0.36
N PHE A 93 3.04 -3.90 0.88
CA PHE A 93 3.33 -3.01 2.01
C PHE A 93 4.83 -2.88 2.29
N LEU A 94 5.57 -4.00 2.29
CA LEU A 94 7.02 -3.99 2.47
C LEU A 94 7.74 -3.23 1.33
N VAL A 95 7.30 -3.44 0.09
CA VAL A 95 7.83 -2.70 -1.07
C VAL A 95 7.55 -1.20 -0.95
N GLN A 96 6.36 -0.81 -0.52
CA GLN A 96 6.02 0.60 -0.29
C GLN A 96 6.87 1.22 0.82
N ALA A 97 7.10 0.50 1.92
CA ALA A 97 7.97 0.97 2.99
C ALA A 97 9.41 1.18 2.50
N VAL A 98 9.96 0.21 1.77
CA VAL A 98 11.31 0.31 1.17
C VAL A 98 11.37 1.45 0.16
N ALA A 99 10.37 1.61 -0.72
CA ALA A 99 10.30 2.69 -1.69
C ALA A 99 10.19 4.07 -1.01
N GLY A 100 9.39 4.20 0.05
CA GLY A 100 9.27 5.43 0.83
C GLY A 100 10.57 5.80 1.55
N ILE A 101 11.23 4.82 2.18
CA ILE A 101 12.53 5.02 2.83
C ILE A 101 13.58 5.42 1.79
N MET A 102 13.67 4.71 0.65
CA MET A 102 14.61 5.06 -0.41
C MET A 102 14.32 6.44 -1.01
N GLY A 103 13.05 6.78 -1.23
CA GLY A 103 12.64 8.10 -1.72
C GLY A 103 13.08 9.21 -0.78
N PHE A 104 12.99 8.99 0.54
CA PHE A 104 13.45 9.95 1.55
C PHE A 104 14.98 10.03 1.61
N VAL A 105 15.67 8.89 1.70
CA VAL A 105 17.14 8.83 1.86
C VAL A 105 17.87 9.34 0.62
N PHE A 106 17.37 9.00 -0.57
CA PHE A 106 18.04 9.31 -1.84
C PHE A 106 17.46 10.54 -2.56
N TYR A 107 16.60 11.33 -1.92
CA TYR A 107 15.97 12.50 -2.54
C TYR A 107 16.98 13.47 -3.19
N GLY A 108 18.05 13.84 -2.47
CA GLY A 108 19.07 14.76 -3.00
C GLY A 108 19.92 14.17 -4.15
N GLN A 109 20.13 12.84 -4.14
CA GLN A 109 20.82 12.16 -5.25
C GLN A 109 19.92 12.10 -6.49
N LEU A 110 18.62 11.88 -6.30
CA LEU A 110 17.64 11.88 -7.38
C LEU A 110 17.60 13.25 -8.08
N GLU A 111 17.65 14.36 -7.34
CA GLU A 111 17.72 15.70 -7.93
C GLU A 111 18.93 15.84 -8.87
N THR A 112 20.12 15.43 -8.43
CA THR A 112 21.36 15.53 -9.22
C THR A 112 21.30 14.66 -10.47
N TYR A 113 20.80 13.43 -10.33
CA TYR A 113 20.64 12.50 -11.45
C TYR A 113 19.65 13.06 -12.48
N LEU A 114 18.48 13.53 -12.03
CA LEU A 114 17.47 14.17 -12.87
C LEU A 114 18.03 15.40 -13.57
N LYS A 115 18.79 16.23 -12.85
CA LYS A 115 19.39 17.45 -13.39
C LYS A 115 20.23 17.15 -14.63
N SER A 116 21.20 16.26 -14.48
CA SER A 116 22.11 15.89 -15.58
C SER A 116 21.39 15.27 -16.77
N HIS A 117 20.41 14.39 -16.53
CA HIS A 117 19.74 13.65 -17.59
C HIS A 117 18.74 14.53 -18.36
N VAL A 118 18.03 15.42 -17.67
CA VAL A 118 17.08 16.35 -18.29
C VAL A 118 17.83 17.40 -19.10
N GLU A 119 18.92 17.95 -18.56
CA GLU A 119 19.77 18.93 -19.27
C GLU A 119 20.34 18.33 -20.57
N GLU A 120 20.92 17.13 -20.51
CA GLU A 120 21.43 16.43 -21.68
C GLU A 120 20.33 16.15 -22.72
N THR A 121 19.15 15.72 -22.25
CA THR A 121 18.02 15.42 -23.13
C THR A 121 17.51 16.69 -23.83
N MET A 122 17.35 17.80 -23.10
CA MET A 122 16.95 19.07 -23.70
C MET A 122 17.98 19.55 -24.74
N ASN A 123 19.27 19.50 -24.43
CA ASN A 123 20.32 19.98 -25.34
C ASN A 123 20.48 19.13 -26.61
N THR A 124 20.31 17.81 -26.48
CA THR A 124 20.62 16.88 -27.59
C THR A 124 19.39 16.44 -28.38
N LYS A 125 18.18 16.46 -27.79
CA LYS A 125 16.98 15.87 -28.40
C LYS A 125 15.92 16.88 -28.79
N TYR A 126 15.88 18.07 -28.19
CA TYR A 126 14.89 19.10 -28.52
C TYR A 126 14.93 19.46 -30.02
N GLY A 127 13.77 19.60 -30.65
CA GLY A 127 13.63 19.99 -32.06
C GLY A 127 14.13 18.98 -33.10
N ARG A 128 14.65 17.81 -32.68
CA ARG A 128 15.15 16.80 -33.61
C ARG A 128 14.03 15.90 -34.14
N LYS A 129 14.12 15.55 -35.43
CA LYS A 129 13.35 14.44 -36.02
C LYS A 129 13.63 13.18 -35.21
N GLY A 130 12.61 12.45 -34.76
CA GLY A 130 12.84 11.38 -33.78
C GLY A 130 12.34 11.70 -32.36
N PHE A 131 12.09 12.98 -32.04
CA PHE A 131 11.97 13.44 -30.64
C PHE A 131 10.85 14.49 -30.42
N ASN A 132 9.78 14.49 -31.24
CA ASN A 132 8.76 15.55 -31.15
C ASN A 132 7.96 15.57 -29.83
N LEU A 133 7.83 14.48 -29.05
CA LEU A 133 7.19 14.61 -27.73
C LEU A 133 8.16 15.06 -26.63
N ILE A 134 9.48 14.94 -26.83
CA ILE A 134 10.41 15.72 -25.99
C ILE A 134 10.22 17.20 -26.29
N THR A 135 10.15 17.60 -27.56
CA THR A 135 9.84 18.98 -27.96
C THR A 135 8.49 19.43 -27.37
N LEU A 136 7.43 18.63 -27.51
CA LEU A 136 6.10 18.95 -26.96
C LEU A 136 6.11 19.04 -25.43
N ALA A 137 6.78 18.11 -24.74
CA ALA A 137 6.86 18.11 -23.28
C ALA A 137 7.63 19.34 -22.77
N VAL A 138 8.74 19.68 -23.44
CA VAL A 138 9.55 20.86 -23.12
C VAL A 138 8.80 22.15 -23.44
N ASP A 139 8.11 22.23 -24.58
CA ASP A 139 7.26 23.38 -24.93
C ASP A 139 6.10 23.55 -23.95
N LYS A 140 5.41 22.46 -23.61
CA LYS A 140 4.33 22.47 -22.62
C LYS A 140 4.85 22.88 -21.24
N MET A 141 6.02 22.37 -20.82
CA MET A 141 6.64 22.76 -19.56
C MET A 141 6.95 24.26 -19.53
N GLN A 142 7.53 24.80 -20.61
CA GLN A 142 7.87 26.22 -20.72
C GLN A 142 6.63 27.13 -20.63
N MET A 143 5.54 26.73 -21.30
CA MET A 143 4.28 27.47 -21.25
C MET A 143 3.56 27.33 -19.90
N GLU A 144 3.48 26.11 -19.35
CA GLU A 144 2.76 25.82 -18.10
C GLU A 144 3.44 26.47 -16.88
N PHE A 145 4.77 26.43 -16.84
CA PHE A 145 5.54 26.98 -15.73
C PHE A 145 6.05 28.40 -15.99
N GLU A 146 5.77 29.00 -17.14
CA GLU A 146 6.25 30.34 -17.52
C GLU A 146 7.77 30.47 -17.31
N CYS A 147 8.51 29.61 -17.99
CA CYS A 147 9.95 29.45 -17.86
C CYS A 147 10.59 29.22 -19.23
N CYS A 148 11.91 29.37 -19.33
CA CYS A 148 12.64 29.15 -20.58
C CYS A 148 14.00 28.50 -20.32
N GLY A 149 14.32 27.48 -21.12
CA GLY A 149 15.57 26.73 -20.98
C GLY A 149 15.59 25.86 -19.71
N PHE A 150 16.76 25.33 -19.39
CA PHE A 150 16.91 24.40 -18.27
C PHE A 150 17.09 25.14 -16.95
N ASN A 151 18.17 25.91 -16.82
CA ASN A 151 18.44 26.88 -15.76
C ASN A 151 18.17 28.33 -16.21
N SER A 152 18.32 28.63 -17.51
CA SER A 152 18.07 29.95 -18.07
C SER A 152 17.87 29.93 -19.60
N PRO A 153 17.38 31.02 -20.22
CA PRO A 153 17.22 31.09 -21.68
C PRO A 153 18.52 30.87 -22.47
N GLU A 154 19.67 31.17 -21.87
CA GLU A 154 20.99 31.00 -22.49
C GLU A 154 21.33 29.53 -22.77
N ASP A 155 20.70 28.59 -22.06
CA ASP A 155 20.95 27.15 -22.26
C ASP A 155 20.64 26.72 -23.70
N TRP A 156 19.73 27.42 -24.38
CA TRP A 156 19.41 27.16 -25.79
C TRP A 156 20.59 27.39 -26.73
N LYS A 157 21.60 28.18 -26.35
CA LYS A 157 22.85 28.32 -27.11
C LYS A 157 23.63 27.01 -27.18
N ASN A 158 23.50 26.16 -26.16
CA ASN A 158 24.14 24.85 -26.09
C ASN A 158 23.28 23.76 -26.75
N ALA A 159 22.02 24.05 -27.06
CA ALA A 159 21.14 23.11 -27.71
C ALA A 159 21.53 22.90 -29.17
N THR A 160 21.70 21.64 -29.54
CA THR A 160 22.13 21.24 -30.89
C THR A 160 21.19 21.70 -32.00
N TYR A 161 19.91 21.93 -31.70
CA TYR A 161 18.92 22.42 -32.65
C TYR A 161 19.16 23.88 -33.08
N PHE A 162 19.58 24.73 -32.15
CA PHE A 162 19.79 26.16 -32.41
C PHE A 162 21.23 26.49 -32.84
N ASN A 163 22.14 25.51 -32.86
CA ASN A 163 23.51 25.62 -33.39
C ASN A 163 24.25 26.90 -32.93
N SER A 164 24.24 27.16 -31.61
CA SER A 164 24.88 28.33 -30.99
C SER A 164 24.36 29.70 -31.41
N SER A 165 23.17 29.77 -32.00
CA SER A 165 22.44 31.03 -32.16
C SER A 165 21.87 31.52 -30.84
N SER A 166 21.48 32.80 -30.78
CA SER A 166 20.73 33.37 -29.64
C SER A 166 19.21 33.12 -29.74
N ALA A 167 18.81 32.17 -30.59
CA ALA A 167 17.41 31.82 -30.77
C ALA A 167 16.94 30.86 -29.67
N VAL A 168 15.64 30.92 -29.39
CA VAL A 168 14.96 30.10 -28.39
C VAL A 168 13.67 29.51 -28.98
N PRO A 169 13.04 28.54 -28.32
CA PRO A 169 11.69 28.10 -28.65
C PRO A 169 10.66 29.23 -28.58
N ILE A 170 9.62 29.17 -29.42
CA ILE A 170 8.48 30.10 -29.34
C ILE A 170 7.73 29.94 -28.00
N SER A 171 7.74 28.73 -27.42
CA SER A 171 7.20 28.43 -26.09
C SER A 171 7.88 29.20 -24.95
N CYS A 172 9.06 29.79 -25.17
CA CYS A 172 9.70 30.71 -24.22
C CYS A 172 9.10 32.13 -24.22
N CYS A 173 8.37 32.51 -25.27
CA CYS A 173 7.86 33.87 -25.40
C CYS A 173 6.66 34.09 -24.49
N VAL A 174 6.61 35.25 -23.83
CA VAL A 174 5.47 35.63 -22.98
C VAL A 174 4.22 35.84 -23.83
N ASP A 175 4.40 36.45 -25.00
CA ASP A 175 3.37 36.64 -26.01
C ASP A 175 3.85 36.02 -27.33
N MET A 176 3.21 34.92 -27.72
CA MET A 176 3.52 34.18 -28.94
C MET A 176 3.14 34.94 -30.22
N THR A 177 2.40 36.05 -30.12
CA THR A 177 2.01 36.89 -31.26
C THR A 177 3.07 37.94 -31.63
N VAL A 178 4.04 38.18 -30.74
CA VAL A 178 5.14 39.10 -30.97
C VAL A 178 6.10 38.50 -31.98
N ASN A 179 6.13 39.08 -33.18
CA ASN A 179 7.08 38.69 -34.22
C ASN A 179 8.52 38.79 -33.69
N ASP A 180 9.30 37.76 -33.97
CA ASP A 180 10.74 37.69 -33.70
C ASP A 180 11.17 37.63 -32.22
N CYS A 181 10.23 37.40 -31.28
CA CYS A 181 10.55 37.19 -29.86
C CYS A 181 11.57 36.06 -29.62
N ASN A 182 11.60 35.08 -30.52
CA ASN A 182 12.38 33.86 -30.40
C ASN A 182 13.74 33.92 -31.12
N LYS A 183 14.08 35.06 -31.76
CA LYS A 183 15.34 35.22 -32.52
C LYS A 183 16.52 35.63 -31.65
N VAL A 184 16.28 36.42 -30.60
CA VAL A 184 17.31 36.96 -29.71
C VAL A 184 16.80 36.94 -28.27
N ILE A 185 17.68 36.58 -27.34
CA ILE A 185 17.40 36.64 -25.90
C ILE A 185 17.15 38.09 -25.47
N ASN A 186 15.93 38.39 -25.01
CA ASN A 186 15.51 39.71 -24.54
C ASN A 186 14.59 39.57 -23.32
N ASN A 187 15.02 40.14 -22.19
CA ASN A 187 14.35 40.01 -20.89
C ASN A 187 12.91 40.56 -20.84
N SER A 188 12.50 41.40 -21.79
CA SER A 188 11.15 41.99 -21.81
C SER A 188 10.12 41.18 -22.59
N THR A 189 10.54 40.24 -23.45
CA THR A 189 9.65 39.52 -24.37
C THR A 189 9.62 38.00 -24.14
N MET A 190 10.40 37.48 -23.19
CA MET A 190 10.47 36.05 -22.88
C MET A 190 10.55 35.78 -21.37
N TYR A 191 10.22 34.56 -20.98
CA TYR A 191 10.44 34.09 -19.62
C TYR A 191 11.94 34.03 -19.33
N THR A 192 12.37 34.63 -18.22
CA THR A 192 13.79 34.72 -17.83
C THR A 192 14.22 33.66 -16.83
N GLN A 193 13.26 32.98 -16.20
CA GLN A 193 13.50 31.92 -15.21
C GLN A 193 13.68 30.57 -15.90
N GLY A 194 14.65 29.77 -15.45
CA GLY A 194 14.82 28.38 -15.91
C GLY A 194 13.67 27.46 -15.51
N CYS A 195 13.41 26.46 -16.32
CA CYS A 195 12.33 25.52 -16.05
C CYS A 195 12.64 24.50 -14.95
N PHE A 196 13.88 24.04 -14.83
CA PHE A 196 14.27 23.09 -13.78
C PHE A 196 14.08 23.66 -12.35
N PRO A 197 14.56 24.87 -12.00
CA PRO A 197 14.33 25.42 -10.67
C PRO A 197 12.84 25.68 -10.38
N LYS A 198 12.06 26.09 -11.40
CA LYS A 198 10.60 26.22 -11.26
C LYS A 198 9.91 24.87 -11.06
N LEU A 199 10.29 23.85 -11.82
CA LEU A 199 9.80 22.49 -11.68
C LEU A 199 10.13 21.92 -10.30
N LEU A 200 11.37 22.11 -9.83
CA LEU A 200 11.78 21.67 -8.50
C LEU A 200 11.00 22.38 -7.40
N SER A 201 10.79 23.70 -7.53
CA SER A 201 9.98 24.47 -6.59
C SER A 201 8.52 23.99 -6.57
N TRP A 202 7.96 23.66 -7.73
CA TRP A 202 6.63 23.07 -7.82
C TRP A 202 6.59 21.68 -7.17
N VAL A 203 7.57 20.82 -7.43
CA VAL A 203 7.66 19.50 -6.80
C VAL A 203 7.78 19.63 -5.29
N GLN A 204 8.64 20.52 -4.79
CA GLN A 204 8.79 20.78 -3.36
C GLN A 204 7.49 21.31 -2.73
N GLY A 205 6.77 22.19 -3.42
CA GLY A 205 5.47 22.69 -2.93
C GLY A 205 4.37 21.62 -2.91
N ASN A 206 4.50 20.56 -3.70
CA ASN A 206 3.52 19.47 -3.79
C ASN A 206 4.00 18.17 -3.12
N ILE A 207 5.23 18.12 -2.59
CA ILE A 207 5.80 16.91 -2.02
C ILE A 207 5.01 16.42 -0.82
N ASP A 208 4.43 17.34 -0.06
CA ASP A 208 3.55 17.06 1.08
C ASP A 208 2.28 16.32 0.64
N ILE A 209 1.73 16.68 -0.53
CA ILE A 209 0.54 16.01 -1.09
C ILE A 209 0.90 14.58 -1.51
N VAL A 210 2.04 14.41 -2.20
CA VAL A 210 2.51 13.09 -2.64
C VAL A 210 2.84 12.20 -1.43
N GLY A 211 3.51 12.75 -0.42
CA GLY A 211 3.80 12.07 0.84
C GLY A 211 2.53 11.67 1.57
N GLY A 212 1.55 12.59 1.66
CA GLY A 212 0.24 12.33 2.24
C GLY A 212 -0.53 11.23 1.50
N LEU A 213 -0.51 11.22 0.16
CA LEU A 213 -1.10 10.14 -0.64
C LEU A 213 -0.43 8.79 -0.35
N GLY A 214 0.90 8.76 -0.26
CA GLY A 214 1.66 7.55 0.07
C GLY A 214 1.30 6.98 1.46
N ILE A 215 1.24 7.85 2.48
CA ILE A 215 0.80 7.45 3.83
C ILE A 215 -0.65 6.96 3.81
N GLY A 216 -1.53 7.66 3.09
CA GLY A 216 -2.93 7.26 2.94
C GLY A 216 -3.09 5.87 2.30
N VAL A 217 -2.30 5.57 1.27
CA VAL A 217 -2.27 4.24 0.64
C VAL A 217 -1.78 3.18 1.63
N ALA A 218 -0.72 3.46 2.41
CA ALA A 218 -0.21 2.52 3.40
C ALA A 218 -1.23 2.21 4.50
N LEU A 219 -1.92 3.23 5.02
CA LEU A 219 -2.98 3.06 6.03
C LEU A 219 -4.19 2.31 5.46
N PHE A 220 -4.61 2.63 4.24
CA PHE A 220 -5.69 1.90 3.59
C PHE A 220 -5.33 0.43 3.37
N GLN A 221 -4.07 0.16 3.01
CA GLN A 221 -3.56 -1.19 2.84
C GLN A 221 -3.54 -1.98 4.16
N GLU A 222 -3.18 -1.35 5.28
CA GLU A 222 -3.25 -1.96 6.62
C GLU A 222 -4.66 -2.45 6.95
N GLU A 223 -5.66 -1.61 6.72
CA GLU A 223 -7.08 -1.96 6.94
C GLU A 223 -7.54 -3.08 6.00
N ALA A 224 -7.06 -3.10 4.76
CA ALA A 224 -7.35 -4.19 3.82
C ALA A 224 -6.75 -5.54 4.27
N ILE A 225 -5.52 -5.53 4.79
CA ILE A 225 -4.87 -6.72 5.37
C ILE A 225 -5.66 -7.21 6.59
N LEU A 226 -6.08 -6.30 7.47
CA LEU A 226 -6.89 -6.63 8.64
C LEU A 226 -8.27 -7.19 8.25
N ALA A 227 -8.91 -6.61 7.25
CA ALA A 227 -10.19 -7.09 6.73
C ALA A 227 -10.08 -8.51 6.14
N ASP A 228 -9.01 -8.78 5.39
CA ASP A 228 -8.74 -10.11 4.84
C ASP A 228 -8.48 -11.14 5.94
N ALA A 229 -7.66 -10.78 6.95
CA ALA A 229 -7.42 -11.62 8.11
C ALA A 229 -8.73 -11.96 8.86
N LYS A 230 -9.64 -10.99 9.01
CA LYS A 230 -10.97 -11.19 9.60
C LYS A 230 -11.85 -12.12 8.75
N ILE A 231 -11.83 -12.00 7.42
CA ILE A 231 -12.56 -12.92 6.54
C ILE A 231 -12.02 -14.35 6.68
N LYS A 232 -10.69 -14.50 6.81
CA LYS A 232 -10.01 -15.80 6.87
C LYS A 232 -10.17 -16.54 8.19
N TYR A 233 -9.95 -15.82 9.29
CA TYR A 233 -9.86 -16.39 10.63
C TYR A 233 -11.12 -16.12 11.47
N GLY A 234 -12.06 -15.32 10.95
CA GLY A 234 -13.18 -14.78 11.71
C GLY A 234 -12.74 -13.66 12.67
N ASP A 235 -13.70 -12.97 13.27
CA ASP A 235 -13.42 -12.16 14.46
C ASP A 235 -13.07 -13.10 15.61
N ILE A 236 -11.78 -13.28 15.91
CA ILE A 236 -11.35 -13.86 17.19
C ILE A 236 -11.56 -12.77 18.24
N ALA A 237 -12.81 -12.63 18.68
CA ALA A 237 -13.12 -11.77 19.80
C ALA A 237 -12.53 -12.42 21.05
N LEU A 238 -11.61 -11.70 21.70
CA LEU A 238 -10.99 -12.12 22.95
C LEU A 238 -11.74 -11.46 24.11
N GLU A 239 -12.08 -12.26 25.12
CA GLU A 239 -12.68 -11.78 26.36
C GLU A 239 -11.74 -12.05 27.53
N PHE A 240 -11.53 -11.04 28.36
CA PHE A 240 -10.80 -11.19 29.61
C PHE A 240 -11.77 -11.51 30.74
N VAL A 241 -11.70 -12.75 31.24
CA VAL A 241 -12.58 -13.28 32.28
C VAL A 241 -11.84 -13.32 33.61
N ILE A 242 -12.44 -12.73 34.64
CA ILE A 242 -11.92 -12.77 36.01
C ILE A 242 -12.83 -13.69 36.83
N ILE A 243 -12.26 -14.76 37.37
CA ILE A 243 -12.95 -15.69 38.27
C ILE A 243 -12.43 -15.47 39.70
N TYR A 244 -13.33 -15.23 40.63
CA TYR A 244 -13.00 -15.17 42.06
C TYR A 244 -13.00 -16.58 42.65
N LYS A 245 -12.01 -16.94 43.48
CA LYS A 245 -11.85 -18.29 44.05
C LYS A 245 -12.76 -18.49 45.26
N THR A 246 -14.07 -18.43 45.05
CA THR A 246 -15.11 -18.49 46.08
C THR A 246 -15.44 -19.92 46.55
N LYS A 247 -14.99 -20.94 45.81
CA LYS A 247 -15.21 -22.36 46.10
C LYS A 247 -13.88 -23.12 46.11
N PRO A 248 -13.80 -24.31 46.76
CA PRO A 248 -12.57 -25.10 46.82
C PRO A 248 -12.05 -25.57 45.45
N THR A 249 -12.92 -25.62 44.44
CA THR A 249 -12.59 -26.03 43.08
C THR A 249 -12.97 -24.95 42.07
N LEU A 250 -12.26 -24.94 40.94
CA LEU A 250 -12.64 -24.12 39.79
C LEU A 250 -13.94 -24.63 39.16
N GLY A 251 -14.11 -25.96 39.07
CA GLY A 251 -15.34 -26.61 38.59
C GLY A 251 -15.50 -26.56 37.06
N VAL A 252 -14.42 -26.73 36.32
CA VAL A 252 -14.43 -26.75 34.84
C VAL A 252 -13.89 -28.08 34.33
N ALA A 253 -14.47 -28.60 33.26
CA ALA A 253 -13.85 -29.65 32.46
C ALA A 253 -13.37 -29.04 31.15
N ILE A 254 -12.15 -29.40 30.75
CA ILE A 254 -11.47 -28.87 29.59
C ILE A 254 -11.10 -30.04 28.69
N GLU A 255 -11.28 -29.89 27.38
CA GLU A 255 -10.74 -30.79 26.36
C GLU A 255 -9.65 -30.08 25.55
N GLY A 256 -8.88 -30.84 24.76
CA GLY A 256 -7.93 -30.27 23.83
C GLY A 256 -6.48 -30.15 24.34
N GLY A 257 -5.60 -29.76 23.43
CA GLY A 257 -4.14 -29.71 23.58
C GLY A 257 -3.45 -30.10 22.26
N ILE A 258 -2.20 -29.67 22.06
CA ILE A 258 -1.51 -29.69 20.75
C ILE A 258 -1.52 -31.05 20.02
N ASN A 259 -1.56 -32.15 20.76
CA ASN A 259 -1.56 -33.53 20.25
C ASN A 259 -2.95 -34.19 20.17
N THR A 260 -4.02 -33.40 20.18
CA THR A 260 -5.41 -33.90 20.16
C THR A 260 -6.19 -33.32 18.97
N ARG A 261 -7.44 -33.80 18.76
CA ARG A 261 -8.32 -33.29 17.67
C ARG A 261 -8.70 -31.82 17.84
N GLN A 262 -8.69 -31.30 19.07
CA GLN A 262 -8.81 -29.88 19.40
C GLN A 262 -7.46 -29.39 19.91
N PRO A 263 -6.66 -28.69 19.10
CA PRO A 263 -5.31 -28.29 19.50
C PRO A 263 -5.29 -27.35 20.71
N GLU A 264 -6.38 -26.63 20.95
CA GLU A 264 -6.48 -25.58 21.97
C GLU A 264 -7.38 -26.02 23.15
N PRO A 265 -7.01 -25.70 24.41
CA PRO A 265 -7.78 -26.06 25.59
C PRO A 265 -9.17 -25.39 25.61
N THR A 266 -10.24 -26.18 25.48
CA THR A 266 -11.62 -25.69 25.35
C THR A 266 -12.49 -26.16 26.52
N VAL A 267 -13.29 -25.27 27.10
CA VAL A 267 -14.20 -25.59 28.21
C VAL A 267 -15.41 -26.38 27.67
N ILE A 268 -15.56 -27.63 28.07
CA ILE A 268 -16.68 -28.48 27.63
C ILE A 268 -17.83 -28.51 28.63
N SER A 269 -17.54 -28.33 29.91
CA SER A 269 -18.56 -28.28 30.96
C SER A 269 -18.13 -27.43 32.14
N ILE A 270 -19.13 -26.83 32.78
CA ILE A 270 -18.96 -26.06 34.02
C ILE A 270 -19.85 -26.71 35.08
N GLN A 271 -19.24 -27.20 36.15
CA GLN A 271 -19.90 -27.94 37.21
C GLN A 271 -20.54 -26.99 38.22
N ARG A 272 -21.79 -27.29 38.60
CA ARG A 272 -22.49 -26.58 39.68
C ARG A 272 -21.70 -26.71 40.98
N GLY A 273 -21.52 -25.59 41.69
CA GLY A 273 -20.78 -25.54 42.96
C GLY A 273 -19.29 -25.21 42.84
N GLY A 274 -18.75 -25.04 41.63
CA GLY A 274 -17.40 -24.52 41.40
C GLY A 274 -17.34 -23.00 41.24
N SER A 275 -16.15 -22.42 41.41
CA SER A 275 -15.92 -20.97 41.30
C SER A 275 -16.27 -20.40 39.91
N ALA A 276 -16.02 -21.19 38.85
CA ALA A 276 -16.37 -20.79 37.48
C ALA A 276 -17.89 -20.69 37.25
N PHE A 277 -18.67 -21.59 37.86
CA PHE A 277 -20.13 -21.56 37.78
C PHE A 277 -20.71 -20.33 38.50
N GLU A 278 -20.22 -20.03 39.70
CA GLU A 278 -20.66 -18.89 40.51
C GLU A 278 -20.29 -17.55 39.87
N SER A 279 -19.16 -17.50 39.16
CA SER A 279 -18.78 -16.33 38.36
C SER A 279 -19.76 -16.05 37.22
N GLY A 280 -20.28 -17.09 36.55
CA GLY A 280 -21.17 -16.96 35.40
C GLY A 280 -20.54 -16.34 34.15
N ARG A 281 -19.24 -15.98 34.21
CA ARG A 281 -18.51 -15.31 33.12
C ARG A 281 -17.83 -16.28 32.17
N LEU A 282 -17.38 -17.43 32.67
CA LEU A 282 -16.88 -18.51 31.83
C LEU A 282 -18.07 -19.34 31.33
N LYS A 283 -18.04 -19.77 30.06
CA LYS A 283 -19.12 -20.54 29.42
C LYS A 283 -18.53 -21.75 28.69
N CYS A 284 -19.33 -22.80 28.50
CA CYS A 284 -18.96 -23.94 27.67
C CYS A 284 -18.75 -23.48 26.21
N GLY A 285 -17.66 -23.92 25.60
CA GLY A 285 -17.17 -23.52 24.28
C GLY A 285 -16.10 -22.42 24.30
N HIS A 286 -15.83 -21.78 25.46
CA HIS A 286 -14.70 -20.86 25.56
C HIS A 286 -13.39 -21.63 25.40
N THR A 287 -12.53 -21.16 24.49
CA THR A 287 -11.15 -21.64 24.37
C THR A 287 -10.27 -20.78 25.26
N ILE A 288 -9.53 -21.38 26.19
CA ILE A 288 -8.66 -20.68 27.13
C ILE A 288 -7.28 -20.54 26.51
N LEU A 289 -6.88 -19.29 26.23
CA LEU A 289 -5.61 -18.97 25.59
C LEU A 289 -4.51 -18.64 26.61
N GLU A 290 -4.89 -18.01 27.72
CA GLU A 290 -3.96 -17.65 28.79
C GLU A 290 -4.59 -17.79 30.17
N VAL A 291 -3.76 -18.10 31.16
CA VAL A 291 -4.11 -18.09 32.59
C VAL A 291 -3.08 -17.29 33.38
N ASN A 292 -3.53 -16.26 34.11
CA ASN A 292 -2.66 -15.34 34.87
C ASN A 292 -1.47 -14.77 34.03
N GLY A 293 -1.70 -14.54 32.73
CA GLY A 293 -0.67 -14.04 31.80
C GLY A 293 0.29 -15.10 31.25
N GLN A 294 0.13 -16.37 31.64
CA GLN A 294 0.86 -17.49 31.04
C GLN A 294 0.06 -18.05 29.86
N SER A 295 0.68 -18.08 28.68
CA SER A 295 0.07 -18.66 27.48
C SER A 295 -0.08 -20.17 27.60
N LEU A 296 -1.22 -20.68 27.16
CA LEU A 296 -1.52 -22.11 27.08
C LEU A 296 -1.41 -22.65 25.65
N ARG A 297 -1.13 -21.79 24.67
CA ARG A 297 -1.03 -22.19 23.26
C ARG A 297 0.10 -23.19 23.05
N GLY A 298 -0.21 -24.24 22.30
CA GLY A 298 0.75 -25.29 21.96
C GLY A 298 1.16 -26.20 23.13
N MET A 299 0.53 -26.06 24.30
CA MET A 299 0.73 -27.00 25.40
C MET A 299 0.02 -28.32 25.12
N GLU A 300 0.58 -29.41 25.65
CA GLU A 300 -0.16 -30.66 25.74
C GLU A 300 -1.31 -30.52 26.73
N HIS A 301 -2.35 -31.35 26.57
CA HIS A 301 -3.53 -31.34 27.42
C HIS A 301 -3.18 -31.35 28.92
N ARG A 302 -2.24 -32.22 29.31
CA ARG A 302 -1.80 -32.38 30.70
C ARG A 302 -1.16 -31.10 31.25
N ASP A 303 -0.34 -30.44 30.46
CA ASP A 303 0.40 -29.25 30.87
C ASP A 303 -0.52 -28.03 30.96
N ALA A 304 -1.46 -27.89 30.02
CA ALA A 304 -2.48 -26.86 30.07
C ALA A 304 -3.35 -26.99 31.34
N VAL A 305 -3.85 -28.20 31.62
CA VAL A 305 -4.65 -28.48 32.83
C VAL A 305 -3.85 -28.23 34.10
N LYS A 306 -2.59 -28.67 34.13
CA LYS A 306 -1.69 -28.45 35.27
C LYS A 306 -1.49 -26.95 35.54
N THR A 307 -1.19 -26.18 34.50
CA THR A 307 -0.97 -24.72 34.60
C THR A 307 -2.20 -24.00 35.14
N ILE A 308 -3.40 -24.33 34.63
CA ILE A 308 -4.66 -23.76 35.14
C ILE A 308 -4.90 -24.14 36.59
N ALA A 309 -4.66 -25.41 36.95
CA ALA A 309 -4.86 -25.90 38.31
C ALA A 309 -3.90 -25.24 39.31
N GLU A 310 -2.64 -25.05 38.94
CA GLU A 310 -1.62 -24.37 39.75
C GLU A 310 -1.99 -22.89 39.95
N ALA A 311 -2.37 -22.19 38.88
CA ALA A 311 -2.84 -20.81 38.94
C ALA A 311 -4.08 -20.64 39.84
N PHE A 312 -5.01 -21.60 39.81
CA PHE A 312 -6.17 -21.58 40.71
C PHE A 312 -5.79 -21.89 42.17
N ARG A 313 -4.83 -22.78 42.43
CA ARG A 313 -4.38 -23.11 43.79
C ARG A 313 -3.46 -22.06 44.42
N ASP A 314 -2.87 -21.18 43.62
CA ASP A 314 -1.97 -20.14 44.11
C ASP A 314 -2.63 -19.29 45.23
N PRO A 315 -2.12 -19.34 46.47
CA PRO A 315 -2.69 -18.63 47.60
C PRO A 315 -2.40 -17.12 47.57
N SER A 316 -1.49 -16.65 46.72
CA SER A 316 -1.11 -15.23 46.63
C SER A 316 -2.24 -14.34 46.11
N THR A 317 -3.21 -14.93 45.42
CA THR A 317 -4.33 -14.21 44.80
C THR A 317 -5.64 -14.97 44.95
N ASN A 318 -6.72 -14.24 45.26
CA ASN A 318 -8.09 -14.76 45.27
C ASN A 318 -8.78 -14.66 43.89
N ARG A 319 -8.03 -14.34 42.84
CA ARG A 319 -8.52 -14.18 41.46
C ARG A 319 -7.75 -15.07 40.51
N LEU A 320 -8.46 -15.63 39.54
CA LEU A 320 -7.92 -16.29 38.35
C LEU A 320 -8.26 -15.42 37.14
N TYR A 321 -7.23 -15.01 36.42
CA TYR A 321 -7.35 -14.22 35.20
C TYR A 321 -7.26 -15.16 34.00
N LEU A 322 -8.26 -15.12 33.12
CA LEU A 322 -8.32 -15.95 31.93
C LEU A 322 -8.48 -15.06 30.70
N LEU A 323 -7.66 -15.29 29.67
CA LEU A 323 -7.92 -14.77 28.33
C LEU A 323 -8.60 -15.88 27.53
N VAL A 324 -9.84 -15.66 27.09
CA VAL A 324 -10.63 -16.67 26.38
C VAL A 324 -11.14 -16.16 25.04
N THR A 325 -11.44 -17.06 24.10
CA THR A 325 -12.20 -16.73 22.90
C THR A 325 -13.68 -16.53 23.23
N VAL A 326 -14.35 -15.54 22.66
CA VAL A 326 -15.80 -15.38 22.77
C VAL A 326 -16.49 -16.51 22.01
N ILE A 327 -17.44 -17.21 22.65
CA ILE A 327 -18.31 -18.16 21.95
C ILE A 327 -19.25 -17.38 21.02
N GLN A 328 -19.11 -17.54 19.71
CA GLN A 328 -20.25 -17.28 18.82
C GLN A 328 -21.26 -18.39 19.08
N GLN A 329 -22.35 -18.08 19.78
CA GLN A 329 -23.44 -19.04 19.94
C GLN A 329 -23.99 -19.38 18.55
N GLU A 330 -23.63 -20.56 18.06
CA GLU A 330 -24.33 -21.24 16.98
C GLU A 330 -25.68 -21.67 17.56
N TYR A 331 -26.70 -20.85 17.35
CA TYR A 331 -28.07 -21.23 17.65
C TYR A 331 -28.54 -22.15 16.52
N PRO A 332 -29.12 -23.33 16.82
CA PRO A 332 -29.63 -24.25 15.81
C PRO A 332 -30.76 -23.65 14.98
#